data_AF-A0A2I0QF57-F1
#
_entry.id   AF-A0A2I0QF57-F1
#
_cell.length_a   1.000
_cell.length_b   1.000
_cell.length_c   1.000
_cell.angle_alpha   90.00
_cell.angle_beta   90.00
_cell.angle_gamma   90.00
#
_symmetry.space_group_name_H-M   'P 1'
#
loop_
_entity.id
_entity.type
_entity.pdbx_description
1 polymer ?
#
loop_
_entity_poly.entity_id
_entity_poly.type
_entity_poly.pdbx_seq_one_letter_code
_entity_poly.pdbx_strand_id
1 'polypeptide(L)'
;AQYELAKLFVNIVKKEEKQLVITTHSEHIIYGFLNSVANGKLKKNELRIYYFKEPVETIPDVKEARVEKLNINEFGQVEGGLPGFFETKRKELSEFLNPPDKNK
;
A
#
# COMPACT_ATOMS: atom_id res chain seq x y z
N ALA A 1 -4.55 -12.77 8.41
CA ALA A 1 -3.48 -13.61 7.84
C ALA A 1 -2.34 -12.77 7.24
N GLN A 2 -2.56 -12.05 6.12
CA GLN A 2 -1.49 -11.31 5.41
C GLN A 2 -0.81 -10.21 6.24
N TYR A 3 -1.55 -9.54 7.11
CA TYR A 3 -0.99 -8.58 8.07
C TYR A 3 0.05 -9.21 9.01
N GLU A 4 -0.24 -10.41 9.54
CA GLU A 4 0.71 -11.13 10.42
C GLU A 4 1.90 -11.68 9.63
N LEU A 5 1.72 -12.03 8.35
CA LEU A 5 2.82 -12.39 7.46
C LEU A 5 3.81 -11.24 7.29
N ALA A 6 3.34 -10.00 7.12
CA ALA A 6 4.22 -8.83 7.06
C ALA A 6 5.04 -8.65 8.34
N LYS A 7 4.44 -8.89 9.52
CA LYS A 7 5.17 -8.88 10.81
C LYS A 7 6.21 -9.99 10.91
N LEU A 8 5.91 -11.18 10.37
CA LEU A 8 6.87 -12.27 10.29
C LEU A 8 8.07 -11.89 9.41
N PHE A 9 7.84 -11.23 8.27
CA PHE A 9 8.94 -10.75 7.42
C PHE A 9 9.85 -9.75 8.14
N VAL A 10 9.30 -8.82 8.92
CA VAL A 10 10.10 -7.90 9.74
C VAL A 10 11.01 -8.67 10.70
N ASN A 11 10.49 -9.72 11.34
CA ASN A 11 11.29 -10.55 12.24
C ASN A 11 12.43 -11.27 11.51
N ILE A 12 12.17 -11.82 10.32
CA ILE A 12 13.18 -12.52 9.50
C ILE A 12 14.27 -11.54 9.05
N VAL A 13 13.89 -10.40 8.49
CA VAL A 13 14.81 -9.34 8.05
C VAL A 13 15.75 -8.92 9.19
N LYS A 14 15.22 -8.77 10.40
CA LYS A 14 16.00 -8.36 11.58
C LYS A 14 16.90 -9.45 12.13
N LYS A 15 16.45 -10.70 12.15
CA LYS A 15 17.21 -11.83 12.72
C LYS A 15 18.29 -12.35 11.79
N GLU A 16 18.01 -12.34 10.49
CA GLU A 16 18.86 -12.95 9.47
C GLU A 16 19.58 -11.92 8.60
N GLU A 17 19.45 -10.63 8.92
CA GLU A 17 20.06 -9.49 8.22
C GLU A 17 19.80 -9.51 6.71
N LYS A 18 18.56 -9.86 6.33
CA LYS A 18 18.15 -9.97 4.91
C LYS A 18 17.51 -8.68 4.42
N GLN A 19 17.63 -8.44 3.12
CA GLN A 19 16.83 -7.45 2.41
C GLN A 19 15.72 -8.15 1.62
N LEU A 20 14.48 -7.69 1.77
CA LEU A 20 13.33 -8.20 1.00
C LEU A 20 12.86 -7.16 -0.01
N VAL A 21 12.51 -7.63 -1.21
CA VAL A 21 11.80 -6.86 -2.23
C VAL A 21 10.48 -7.57 -2.48
N ILE A 22 9.37 -6.85 -2.30
CA ILE A 22 8.03 -7.42 -2.32
C ILE A 22 7.18 -6.61 -3.29
N THR A 23 6.48 -7.30 -4.19
CA THR A 23 5.39 -6.75 -4.98
C THR A 23 4.07 -7.21 -4.38
N THR A 24 3.11 -6.31 -4.19
CA THR A 24 1.80 -6.67 -3.63
C THR A 24 0.72 -5.66 -4.01
N HIS A 25 -0.51 -6.16 -4.14
CA HIS A 25 -1.72 -5.35 -4.19
C HIS A 25 -2.47 -5.35 -2.84
N SER A 26 -1.92 -6.00 -1.81
CA SER A 26 -2.59 -6.12 -0.51
C SER A 26 -2.25 -4.97 0.43
N GLU A 27 -3.28 -4.18 0.74
CA GLU A 27 -3.24 -3.19 1.82
C GLU A 27 -2.83 -3.77 3.17
N HIS A 28 -3.25 -5.00 3.47
CA HIS A 28 -3.00 -5.63 4.76
C HIS A 28 -1.50 -5.88 4.98
N ILE A 29 -0.75 -6.17 3.91
CA ILE A 29 0.71 -6.30 3.99
C ILE A 29 1.34 -4.93 4.27
N ILE A 30 0.92 -3.89 3.56
CA ILE A 30 1.40 -2.53 3.76
C ILE A 30 1.14 -2.06 5.19
N TYR A 31 -0.05 -2.27 5.73
CA TYR A 31 -0.36 -1.94 7.12
C TYR A 31 0.48 -2.71 8.13
N GLY A 32 0.81 -3.97 7.85
CA GLY A 32 1.71 -4.74 8.72
C GLY A 32 3.11 -4.13 8.82
N PHE A 33 3.65 -3.62 7.71
CA PHE A 33 4.93 -2.92 7.71
C PHE A 33 4.83 -1.54 8.37
N LEU A 34 3.83 -0.74 8.03
CA LEU A 34 3.61 0.59 8.61
C LEU A 34 3.40 0.51 10.13
N ASN A 35 2.62 -0.47 10.61
CA ASN A 35 2.44 -0.67 12.05
C ASN A 35 3.72 -1.19 12.73
N SER A 36 4.55 -1.96 12.02
CA SER A 36 5.89 -2.32 12.52
C SER A 36 6.77 -1.08 12.70
N VAL A 37 6.64 -0.07 11.84
CA VAL A 37 7.29 1.24 12.02
C VAL A 37 6.73 1.97 13.24
N ALA A 38 5.41 2.09 13.33
CA ALA A 38 4.73 2.78 14.44
C ALA A 38 5.09 2.20 15.82
N ASN A 39 5.34 0.89 15.92
CA ASN A 39 5.75 0.22 17.16
C ASN A 39 7.27 0.14 17.36
N GLY A 40 8.07 0.80 16.53
CA GLY A 40 9.54 0.80 16.63
C GLY A 40 10.21 -0.54 16.33
N LYS A 41 9.48 -1.52 15.76
CA LYS A 41 10.06 -2.82 15.33
C LYS A 41 10.83 -2.71 14.02
N LEU A 42 10.52 -1.68 13.23
CA LEU A 42 11.18 -1.33 11.99
C LEU A 42 11.46 0.19 12.01
N LYS A 43 12.65 0.64 11.65
CA LYS A 43 12.93 2.07 11.54
C LYS A 43 12.33 2.59 10.24
N LYS A 44 11.87 3.85 10.20
CA LYS A 44 11.28 4.43 8.98
C LYS A 44 12.21 4.36 7.77
N ASN A 45 13.52 4.44 7.97
CA ASN A 45 14.52 4.41 6.90
C ASN A 45 14.86 2.99 6.40
N GLU A 46 14.38 1.95 7.09
CA GLU A 46 14.50 0.55 6.71
C GLU A 46 13.31 0.07 5.85
N LEU A 47 12.26 0.89 5.73
CA LEU A 47 11.09 0.63 4.89
C LEU A 47 11.04 1.61 3.73
N ARG A 48 10.96 1.11 2.50
CA ARG A 48 10.69 1.91 1.30
C ARG A 48 9.48 1.35 0.59
N ILE A 49 8.51 2.22 0.31
CA ILE A 49 7.30 1.84 -0.43
C ILE A 49 7.26 2.65 -1.71
N TYR A 50 7.08 1.94 -2.83
CA TYR A 50 6.90 2.52 -4.15
C TYR A 50 5.52 2.12 -4.65
N TYR A 51 4.71 3.11 -4.98
CA TYR A 51 3.39 2.93 -5.56
C TYR A 51 3.46 3.06 -7.07
N PHE A 52 2.92 2.07 -7.77
CA PHE A 52 2.91 2.00 -9.22
C PHE A 52 1.51 2.35 -9.70
N LYS A 53 1.40 3.42 -10.48
CA LYS A 53 0.17 3.87 -11.12
C LYS A 53 0.16 3.39 -12.57
N GLU A 54 -1.03 3.03 -13.03
CA GLU A 54 -1.25 2.71 -14.44
C GLU A 54 -0.88 3.91 -15.33
N PRO A 55 -0.42 3.65 -16.57
CA PRO A 55 -0.17 4.71 -17.54
C PRO A 55 -1.46 5.52 -17.77
N VAL A 56 -1.32 6.83 -17.93
CA VAL A 56 -2.47 7.68 -18.22
C VAL A 56 -2.83 7.51 -19.69
N GLU A 57 -3.96 6.86 -19.98
CA GLU A 57 -4.43 6.58 -21.34
C GLU A 57 -4.57 7.83 -22.23
N THR A 58 -4.73 9.01 -21.61
CA THR A 58 -4.93 10.28 -22.33
C THR A 58 -3.66 10.91 -22.88
N ILE A 59 -2.47 10.34 -22.60
CA ILE A 59 -1.21 10.80 -23.17
C ILE A 59 -0.73 9.77 -24.18
N PRO A 60 -0.90 10.02 -25.49
CA PRO A 60 -0.32 9.18 -26.53
C PRO A 60 1.19 9.01 -26.26
N ASP A 61 1.69 7.80 -26.44
CA ASP A 61 3.11 7.40 -26.29
C ASP A 61 3.63 7.14 -24.86
N VAL A 62 2.86 7.37 -23.80
CA VAL A 62 3.25 6.95 -22.44
C VAL A 62 2.69 5.56 -22.15
N LYS A 63 3.54 4.53 -22.30
CA LYS A 63 3.19 3.13 -22.01
C LYS A 63 3.71 2.60 -20.67
N GLU A 64 4.52 3.39 -19.97
CA GLU A 64 5.20 2.96 -18.74
C GLU A 64 4.41 3.33 -17.48
N ALA A 65 4.49 2.46 -16.47
CA ALA A 65 3.90 2.71 -15.17
C ALA A 65 4.59 3.89 -14.48
N ARG A 66 3.80 4.79 -13.89
CA ARG A 66 4.34 5.90 -13.11
C ARG A 66 4.63 5.43 -11.70
N VAL A 67 5.87 5.59 -11.25
CA VAL A 67 6.32 5.16 -9.93
C VAL A 67 6.40 6.37 -8.99
N GLU A 68 5.75 6.26 -7.85
CA GLU A 68 5.80 7.27 -6.79
C GLU A 68 6.39 6.64 -5.52
N LYS A 69 7.44 7.25 -4.97
CA LYS A 69 7.96 6.86 -3.66
C LYS A 69 7.08 7.48 -2.58
N LEU A 70 6.54 6.64 -1.71
CA LEU A 70 5.74 7.09 -0.57
C LEU A 70 6.66 7.41 0.61
N ASN A 71 6.49 8.61 1.18
CA ASN A 71 7.22 9.04 2.38
C ASN A 71 6.50 8.59 3.64
N ILE A 72 7.26 8.08 4.61
CA ILE A 72 6.74 7.55 5.88
C ILE A 72 7.33 8.36 7.03
N ASN A 73 6.49 8.80 7.95
CA ASN A 73 6.92 9.50 9.16
C ASN A 73 7.25 8.53 10.31
N GLU A 74 7.72 9.06 11.45
CA GLU A 74 8.09 8.24 12.62
C GLU A 74 6.91 7.47 13.24
N PHE A 75 5.68 7.89 12.96
CA PHE A 75 4.46 7.25 13.44
C PHE A 75 3.95 6.15 12.48
N GLY A 76 4.74 5.80 11.45
CA GLY A 76 4.34 4.82 10.45
C GLY A 76 3.22 5.30 9.52
N GLN A 77 2.99 6.62 9.43
CA GLN A 77 1.98 7.19 8.54
C GLN A 77 2.62 7.58 7.20
N VAL A 78 1.87 7.40 6.11
CA VAL A 78 2.29 7.83 4.78
C VAL A 78 1.83 9.26 4.53
N GLU A 79 2.76 10.14 4.13
CA GLU A 79 2.44 11.53 3.74
C GLU A 79 1.48 11.52 2.54
N GLY A 80 0.36 12.24 2.64
CA GLY A 80 -0.69 12.24 1.61
C GLY A 80 -1.59 10.99 1.60
N GLY A 81 -1.34 10.02 2.49
CA GLY A 81 -2.12 8.77 2.59
C GLY A 81 -1.69 7.68 1.61
N LEU A 82 -2.47 6.61 1.53
CA LEU A 82 -2.23 5.47 0.61
C LEU A 82 -3.12 5.62 -0.64
N PRO A 83 -2.61 6.16 -1.75
CA PRO A 83 -3.38 6.39 -2.97
C PRO A 83 -3.86 5.06 -3.61
N GLY A 84 -5.05 5.05 -4.21
CA GLY A 84 -5.61 3.91 -4.95
C GLY A 84 -5.97 2.65 -4.15
N PHE A 85 -5.53 2.53 -2.91
CA PHE A 85 -5.87 1.40 -2.04
C PHE A 85 -7.32 1.48 -1.52
N PHE A 86 -7.83 2.68 -1.23
CA PHE A 86 -9.20 2.85 -0.72
C PHE A 86 -10.25 3.16 -1.78
N GLU A 87 -9.84 3.49 -3.01
CA GLU A 87 -10.74 4.03 -4.03
C GLU A 87 -11.75 2.98 -4.51
N THR A 88 -11.28 1.77 -4.80
CA THR A 88 -12.15 0.65 -5.22
C THR A 88 -13.15 0.29 -4.13
N LYS A 89 -12.70 0.15 -2.87
CA LYS A 89 -13.59 -0.15 -1.73
C LYS A 89 -14.61 0.96 -1.49
N ARG A 90 -14.23 2.24 -1.66
CA ARG A 90 -15.18 3.36 -1.54
C ARG A 90 -16.22 3.33 -2.66
N LYS A 91 -15.81 3.00 -3.88
CA LYS A 91 -16.72 2.86 -5.02
C LYS A 91 -17.71 1.72 -4.79
N GLU A 92 -17.22 0.54 -4.42
CA GLU A 92 -18.05 -0.62 -4.08
C GLU A 92 -19.01 -0.32 -2.94
N LEU A 93 -18.54 0.34 -1.87
CA LEU A 93 -19.40 0.76 -0.76
C LEU A 93 -20.46 1.77 -1.21
N SER A 94 -20.11 2.71 -2.08
CA SER A 94 -21.06 3.67 -2.64
C SER A 94 -22.13 2.99 -3.49
N GLU A 95 -21.75 2.01 -4.31
CA GLU A 95 -22.68 1.21 -5.12
C GLU A 95 -23.59 0.35 -4.24
N PHE A 96 -23.06 -0.20 -3.14
CA PHE A 96 -23.85 -0.94 -2.15
C PHE A 96 -24.86 -0.05 -1.41
N LEU A 97 -24.44 1.14 -0.96
CA LEU A 97 -25.29 2.06 -0.20
C LEU A 97 -26.34 2.77 -1.09
N ASN A 98 -26.00 3.02 -2.35
CA ASN A 98 -26.87 3.66 -3.33
C ASN A 98 -27.05 2.73 -4.55
N PRO A 99 -27.75 1.59 -4.39
CA PRO A 99 -27.96 0.68 -5.50
C PRO A 99 -28.77 1.38 -6.60
N PRO A 100 -28.43 1.20 -7.88
CA PRO A 100 -29.20 1.77 -8.98
C PRO A 100 -30.63 1.23 -8.95
N ASP A 101 -31.60 2.13 -9.12
CA ASP A 101 -33.02 1.80 -9.12
C ASP A 101 -33.34 0.89 -10.32
N LYS A 102 -33.71 -0.36 -10.06
CA LYS A 102 -33.86 -1.42 -11.08
C LYS A 102 -35.15 -1.30 -11.91
N ASN A 103 -35.92 -0.22 -11.74
CA ASN A 103 -37.24 0.00 -12.34
C ASN A 103 -37.29 1.16 -13.36
N LYS A 104 -36.19 1.46 -14.06
CA LYS A 104 -36.18 2.33 -15.24
C LYS A 104 -35.66 1.60 -16.47
#